data_AF-A0AAN7WDV3-F1
#
_entry.id   AF-A0AAN7WDV3-F1
#
_cell.length_a   1.000
_cell.length_b   1.000
_cell.length_c   1.000
_cell.angle_alpha   90.00
_cell.angle_beta   90.00
_cell.angle_gamma   90.00
#
_symmetry.space_group_name_H-M   'P 1'
#
loop_
_entity.id
_entity.type
_entity.pdbx_description
1 polymer ?
#
loop_
_entity_poly.entity_id
_entity_poly.type
_entity_poly.pdbx_seq_one_letter_code
_entity_poly.pdbx_strand_id
1 'polypeptide(L)'
;MPPDHRRMPEKSIVTGANYDADPQWRKKPLTPSQLLVNDVRLESLRSHGEPMLEVAERTASSLVPATATNTSSAAYIRATDAARNAIEKQRFASLEEDYGWMRYLRLPKRQQHVYDSEDSAKTRWVHCSSKFPEYYP
;
A
#
# COMPACT_ATOMS: atom_id res chain seq x y z
N MET A 1 -14.30 22.94 40.88
CA MET A 1 -13.46 22.23 39.88
C MET A 1 -14.19 22.25 38.55
N PRO A 2 -13.58 22.75 37.46
CA PRO A 2 -14.19 22.73 36.14
C PRO A 2 -14.02 21.35 35.48
N PRO A 3 -14.87 20.96 34.52
CA PRO A 3 -14.79 19.66 33.86
C PRO A 3 -13.63 19.63 32.87
N ASP A 4 -12.90 18.52 32.93
CA ASP A 4 -11.77 18.20 32.07
C ASP A 4 -12.28 17.88 30.66
N HIS A 5 -12.04 18.78 29.70
CA HIS A 5 -12.36 18.58 28.29
C HIS A 5 -11.41 17.54 27.71
N ARG A 6 -11.79 16.27 27.87
CA ARG A 6 -11.16 15.12 27.22
C ARG A 6 -11.19 15.35 25.69
N ARG A 7 -10.08 15.86 25.14
CA ARG A 7 -9.87 16.02 23.69
C ARG A 7 -10.05 14.65 23.04
N MET A 8 -11.13 14.48 22.29
CA MET A 8 -11.27 13.37 21.35
C MET A 8 -10.15 13.51 20.31
N PRO A 9 -9.48 12.43 19.90
CA PRO A 9 -8.51 12.51 18.81
C PRO A 9 -9.25 12.97 17.55
N GLU A 10 -8.81 14.09 16.98
CA GLU A 10 -9.23 14.54 15.67
C GLU A 10 -8.98 13.37 14.69
N LYS A 11 -10.05 12.81 14.13
CA LYS A 11 -9.94 12.02 12.91
C LYS A 11 -9.40 12.97 11.85
N SER A 12 -8.10 12.91 11.61
CA SER A 12 -7.50 13.59 10.46
C SER A 12 -8.21 13.06 9.22
N ILE A 13 -9.00 13.93 8.59
CA ILE A 13 -9.56 13.66 7.28
C ILE A 13 -8.35 13.58 6.36
N VAL A 14 -7.97 12.37 5.97
CA VAL A 14 -6.95 12.16 4.95
C VAL A 14 -7.57 12.63 3.64
N THR A 15 -7.43 13.91 3.33
CA THR A 15 -7.67 14.44 1.98
C THR A 15 -6.88 13.57 1.02
N GLY A 16 -7.58 12.89 0.10
CA GLY A 16 -6.95 12.01 -0.87
C GLY A 16 -5.83 12.76 -1.61
N ALA A 17 -4.65 12.16 -1.66
CA ALA A 17 -3.52 12.76 -2.37
C ALA A 17 -3.85 12.88 -3.86
N ASN A 18 -3.70 14.07 -4.42
CA ASN A 18 -3.86 14.29 -5.86
C ASN A 18 -2.55 13.91 -6.57
N TYR A 19 -2.47 12.65 -7.02
CA TYR A 19 -1.30 12.11 -7.70
C TYR A 19 -1.05 12.74 -9.08
N ASP A 20 -2.08 13.23 -9.76
CA ASP A 20 -1.96 13.90 -11.06
C ASP A 20 -1.32 15.29 -10.95
N ALA A 21 -1.42 15.93 -9.79
CA ALA A 21 -0.77 17.21 -9.53
C ALA A 21 0.72 17.06 -9.17
N ASP A 22 1.17 15.86 -8.79
CA ASP A 22 2.56 15.60 -8.42
C ASP A 22 3.41 15.23 -9.65
N PRO A 23 4.40 16.07 -10.04
CA PRO A 23 5.24 15.82 -11.22
C PRO A 23 6.06 14.53 -11.14
N GLN A 24 6.35 14.01 -9.95
CA GLN A 24 7.07 12.76 -9.78
C GLN A 24 6.15 11.56 -9.99
N TRP A 25 4.92 11.60 -9.48
CA TRP A 25 3.93 10.54 -9.70
C TRP A 25 3.47 10.46 -11.14
N ARG A 26 3.35 11.59 -11.84
CA ARG A 26 3.02 11.63 -13.28
C ARG A 26 4.01 10.88 -14.17
N LYS A 27 5.24 10.64 -13.71
CA LYS A 27 6.25 9.86 -14.44
C LYS A 27 6.13 8.36 -14.17
N LYS A 28 5.39 7.96 -13.15
CA LYS A 28 5.20 6.55 -12.80
C LYS A 28 4.13 5.95 -13.72
N PRO A 29 4.29 4.69 -14.14
CA PRO A 29 3.31 4.01 -14.99
C PRO A 29 2.01 3.64 -14.24
N LEU A 30 2.03 3.73 -12.91
CA LEU A 30 0.88 3.51 -12.04
C LEU A 30 1.00 4.36 -10.78
N THR A 31 -0.12 4.90 -10.33
CA THR A 31 -0.25 5.64 -9.07
C THR A 31 -1.09 4.87 -8.06
N PRO A 32 -0.99 5.17 -6.75
CA PRO A 32 -1.82 4.53 -5.73
C PRO A 32 -3.31 4.68 -5.98
N SER A 33 -3.76 5.80 -6.57
CA SER A 33 -5.19 6.02 -6.88
C SER A 33 -5.77 5.03 -7.90
N GLN A 34 -4.92 4.37 -8.68
CA GLN A 34 -5.33 3.39 -9.70
C GLN A 34 -5.43 1.96 -9.14
N LEU A 35 -5.18 1.79 -7.83
CA LEU A 35 -5.22 0.50 -7.14
C LEU A 35 -6.44 0.36 -6.24
N LEU A 36 -7.07 -0.81 -6.31
CA LEU A 36 -7.99 -1.30 -5.28
C LEU A 36 -7.22 -2.22 -4.34
N VAL A 37 -7.20 -1.91 -3.05
CA VAL A 37 -6.45 -2.66 -2.04
C VAL A 37 -7.40 -3.18 -0.98
N ASN A 38 -7.37 -4.48 -0.72
CA ASN A 38 -8.19 -5.13 0.29
C ASN A 38 -7.33 -6.01 1.19
N ASP A 39 -7.48 -5.87 2.51
CA ASP A 39 -6.90 -6.76 3.50
C ASP A 39 -7.88 -7.90 3.79
N VAL A 40 -7.43 -9.14 3.68
CA VAL A 40 -8.23 -10.34 4.00
C VAL A 40 -7.81 -10.85 5.37
N ARG A 41 -8.74 -10.86 6.31
CA ARG A 41 -8.52 -11.18 7.72
C ARG A 41 -9.48 -12.26 8.20
N LEU A 42 -9.12 -12.95 9.27
CA LEU A 42 -10.07 -13.74 10.06
C LEU A 42 -10.63 -12.87 11.18
N GLU A 43 -11.95 -12.81 11.28
CA GLU A 43 -12.65 -12.09 12.33
C GLU A 43 -13.67 -12.97 13.05
N SER A 44 -13.84 -12.74 14.35
CA SER A 44 -14.91 -13.35 15.14
C SER A 44 -16.02 -12.31 15.33
N LEU A 45 -16.98 -12.30 14.40
CA LEU A 45 -18.13 -11.38 14.41
C LEU A 45 -19.11 -11.67 15.56
N ARG A 46 -19.00 -12.83 16.22
CA ARG A 46 -19.90 -13.27 17.30
C ARG A 46 -19.09 -13.99 18.37
N SER A 47 -19.41 -13.75 19.65
CA SER A 47 -18.74 -14.38 20.81
C SER A 47 -18.78 -15.92 20.82
N HIS A 48 -19.67 -16.54 20.04
CA HIS A 48 -19.85 -18.00 20.00
C HIS A 48 -19.83 -18.57 18.56
N GLY A 49 -19.32 -17.81 17.58
CA GLY A 49 -19.23 -18.27 16.19
C GLY A 49 -17.80 -18.64 15.79
N GLU A 50 -17.67 -19.56 14.83
CA GLU A 50 -16.39 -19.83 14.17
C GLU A 50 -15.87 -18.56 13.46
N PRO A 51 -14.55 -18.33 13.45
CA PRO A 51 -13.96 -17.20 12.73
C PRO A 51 -14.31 -17.24 11.25
N MET A 52 -14.64 -16.09 10.67
CA MET A 52 -14.96 -15.95 9.25
C MET A 52 -13.93 -15.07 8.55
N LEU A 53 -13.78 -15.27 7.25
CA LEU A 53 -12.98 -14.35 6.43
C LEU A 53 -13.74 -13.04 6.23
N GLU A 54 -13.06 -11.95 6.51
CA GLU A 54 -13.53 -10.58 6.33
C GLU A 54 -12.57 -9.87 5.37
N VAL A 55 -13.15 -9.00 4.55
CA VAL A 55 -12.45 -8.27 3.50
C VAL A 55 -12.59 -6.79 3.80
N ALA A 56 -11.50 -6.18 4.26
CA ALA A 56 -11.44 -4.79 4.63
C ALA A 56 -10.79 -3.97 3.52
N GLU A 57 -11.53 -3.04 2.93
CA GLU A 57 -10.98 -2.10 1.94
C GLU A 57 -9.97 -1.15 2.59
N ARG A 58 -8.84 -0.91 1.91
CA ARG A 58 -7.80 0.03 2.33
C ARG A 58 -7.59 1.05 1.22
N THR A 59 -7.53 2.32 1.59
CA THR A 59 -7.12 3.35 0.64
C THR A 59 -5.61 3.22 0.38
N ALA A 60 -5.21 3.02 -0.89
CA ALA A 60 -3.79 2.89 -1.22
C ALA A 60 -2.96 4.11 -0.78
N SER A 61 -3.56 5.31 -0.79
CA SER A 61 -2.92 6.54 -0.31
C SER A 61 -2.62 6.55 1.19
N SER A 62 -3.33 5.77 2.01
CA SER A 62 -3.01 5.64 3.45
C SER A 62 -1.86 4.67 3.71
N LEU A 63 -1.54 3.80 2.74
CA LEU A 63 -0.48 2.80 2.84
C LEU A 63 0.85 3.31 2.25
N VAL A 64 0.77 4.15 1.23
CA VAL A 64 1.93 4.66 0.50
C VAL A 64 2.35 6.01 1.08
N PRO A 65 3.56 6.13 1.67
CA PRO A 65 4.02 7.40 2.20
C PRO A 65 4.25 8.42 1.08
N ALA A 66 4.13 9.71 1.40
CA ALA A 66 4.33 10.79 0.43
C ALA A 66 5.72 10.76 -0.22
N THR A 67 6.73 10.21 0.46
CA THR A 67 8.10 10.07 -0.03
C THR A 67 8.31 8.89 -1.00
N ALA A 68 7.28 8.07 -1.23
CA ALA A 68 7.38 6.85 -2.02
C ALA A 68 7.64 7.08 -3.52
N THR A 69 7.49 8.32 -4.01
CA THR A 69 7.87 8.72 -5.38
C THR A 69 9.35 8.52 -5.66
N ASN A 70 10.19 8.67 -4.63
CA ASN A 70 11.64 8.69 -4.76
C ASN A 70 12.23 7.30 -4.49
N THR A 71 12.97 6.78 -5.47
CA THR A 71 13.74 5.56 -5.29
C THR A 71 15.05 5.88 -4.58
N SER A 72 15.26 5.28 -3.41
CA SER A 72 16.51 5.46 -2.69
C SER A 72 17.69 4.78 -3.40
N SER A 73 18.90 5.33 -3.25
CA SER A 73 20.11 4.70 -3.79
C SER A 73 20.28 3.26 -3.29
N ALA A 74 19.90 2.97 -2.04
CA ALA A 74 19.92 1.63 -1.49
C ALA A 74 18.94 0.67 -2.19
N ALA A 75 17.80 1.17 -2.66
CA ALA A 75 16.85 0.41 -3.47
C ALA A 75 17.45 0.04 -4.83
N TYR A 76 18.07 1.01 -5.52
CA TYR A 76 18.77 0.76 -6.77
C TYR A 76 19.88 -0.28 -6.64
N ILE A 77 20.73 -0.15 -5.62
CA ILE A 77 21.84 -1.09 -5.38
C ILE A 77 21.30 -2.52 -5.23
N ARG A 78 20.27 -2.72 -4.39
CA ARG A 78 19.66 -4.04 -4.21
C ARG A 78 19.07 -4.59 -5.50
N ALA A 79 18.41 -3.74 -6.31
CA ALA A 79 17.86 -4.15 -7.58
C ALA A 79 18.96 -4.57 -8.56
N THR A 80 20.06 -3.82 -8.63
CA THR A 80 21.19 -4.16 -9.51
C THR A 80 22.00 -5.36 -9.02
N ASP A 81 22.12 -5.57 -7.72
CA ASP A 81 22.87 -6.70 -7.16
C ASP A 81 22.17 -8.04 -7.38
N ALA A 82 20.84 -8.03 -7.59
CA ALA A 82 20.08 -9.21 -7.95
C ALA A 82 20.37 -9.72 -9.38
N ALA A 83 20.96 -8.88 -10.24
CA ALA A 83 21.25 -9.20 -11.64
C ALA A 83 22.71 -9.57 -11.87
N ARG A 84 22.95 -10.56 -12.75
CA ARG A 84 24.31 -11.04 -13.07
C ARG A 84 24.99 -10.28 -14.20
N ASN A 85 24.20 -9.68 -15.11
CA ASN A 85 24.72 -8.96 -16.28
C ASN A 85 24.25 -7.50 -16.32
N ALA A 86 24.94 -6.66 -17.08
CA ALA A 86 24.68 -5.22 -17.14
C ALA A 86 23.30 -4.85 -17.69
N ILE A 87 22.78 -5.64 -18.63
CA ILE A 87 21.46 -5.41 -19.24
C ILE A 87 20.35 -5.63 -18.21
N GLU A 88 20.42 -6.74 -17.47
CA GLU A 88 19.50 -7.02 -16.38
C GLU A 88 19.61 -6.00 -15.25
N LYS A 89 20.82 -5.52 -14.92
CA LYS A 89 21.03 -4.46 -13.94
C LYS A 89 20.26 -3.19 -14.33
N GLN A 90 20.42 -2.73 -15.57
CA GLN A 90 19.69 -1.57 -16.06
C GLN A 90 18.17 -1.79 -16.04
N ARG A 91 17.72 -3.00 -16.44
CA ARG A 91 16.30 -3.36 -16.41
C ARG A 91 15.73 -3.36 -14.98
N PHE A 92 16.43 -3.95 -14.02
CA PHE A 92 15.99 -3.99 -12.62
C PHE A 92 16.03 -2.61 -11.98
N ALA A 93 17.02 -1.77 -12.30
CA ALA A 93 17.02 -0.38 -11.88
C ALA A 93 15.79 0.39 -12.41
N SER A 94 15.42 0.16 -13.68
CA SER A 94 14.22 0.78 -14.28
C SER A 94 12.93 0.30 -13.61
N LEU A 95 12.81 -1.01 -13.36
CA LEU A 95 11.66 -1.57 -12.64
C LEU A 95 11.56 -1.06 -11.20
N GLU A 96 12.69 -0.88 -10.53
CA GLU A 96 12.73 -0.32 -9.17
C GLU A 96 12.32 1.15 -9.18
N GLU A 97 12.69 1.91 -10.20
CA GLU A 97 12.23 3.29 -10.38
C GLU A 97 10.73 3.37 -10.62
N ASP A 98 10.20 2.56 -11.53
CA ASP A 98 8.80 2.62 -11.95
C ASP A 98 7.84 2.07 -10.88
N TYR A 99 8.22 0.94 -10.26
CA TYR A 99 7.33 0.13 -9.42
C TYR A 99 7.84 -0.10 -8.00
N GLY A 100 9.03 0.37 -7.65
CA GLY A 100 9.62 0.14 -6.32
C GLY A 100 8.76 0.70 -5.18
N TRP A 101 7.95 1.71 -5.43
CA TRP A 101 6.99 2.25 -4.47
C TRP A 101 5.95 1.20 -4.01
N MET A 102 5.64 0.20 -4.83
CA MET A 102 4.67 -0.85 -4.49
C MET A 102 5.10 -1.69 -3.28
N ARG A 103 6.37 -1.64 -2.86
CA ARG A 103 6.83 -2.30 -1.63
C ARG A 103 6.05 -1.84 -0.39
N TYR A 104 5.56 -0.61 -0.38
CA TYR A 104 4.76 -0.06 0.73
C TYR A 104 3.37 -0.69 0.83
N LEU A 105 2.91 -1.37 -0.23
CA LEU A 105 1.68 -2.16 -0.20
C LEU A 105 1.88 -3.49 0.54
N ARG A 106 3.10 -3.92 0.87
CA ARG A 106 3.31 -5.16 1.61
C ARG A 106 2.67 -5.08 3.00
N LEU A 107 2.12 -6.20 3.46
CA LEU A 107 1.60 -6.28 4.83
C LEU A 107 2.74 -6.09 5.83
N PRO A 108 2.62 -5.15 6.78
CA PRO A 108 3.63 -4.97 7.83
C PRO A 108 3.59 -6.13 8.83
N LYS A 109 2.40 -6.71 9.06
CA LYS A 109 2.17 -7.81 9.99
C LYS A 109 1.28 -8.87 9.35
N ARG A 110 1.65 -10.14 9.50
CA ARG A 110 0.78 -11.27 9.13
C ARG A 110 -0.05 -11.68 10.32
N GLN A 111 -1.35 -11.86 10.11
CA GLN A 111 -2.25 -12.40 11.12
C GLN A 111 -1.94 -13.88 11.35
N GLN A 112 -1.63 -14.24 12.59
CA GLN A 112 -1.54 -15.61 13.07
C GLN A 112 -2.86 -16.01 13.74
N HIS A 113 -3.41 -15.16 14.59
CA HIS A 113 -4.62 -15.42 15.38
C HIS A 113 -5.74 -14.40 15.11
N VAL A 114 -6.97 -14.79 15.43
CA VAL A 114 -8.17 -13.97 15.23
C VAL A 114 -8.14 -12.67 16.06
N TYR A 115 -7.44 -12.69 17.19
CA TYR A 115 -7.31 -11.56 18.10
C TYR A 115 -6.12 -10.63 17.79
N ASP A 116 -5.40 -10.88 16.70
CA ASP A 116 -4.30 -9.99 16.30
C ASP A 116 -4.84 -8.62 15.85
N SER A 117 -3.99 -7.60 15.96
CA SER A 117 -4.34 -6.20 15.68
C SER A 117 -5.01 -5.95 14.33
N GLU A 118 -5.79 -4.87 14.21
CA GLU A 118 -6.43 -4.42 12.96
C GLU A 118 -5.45 -4.10 11.81
N ASP A 119 -4.15 -4.01 12.09
CA ASP A 119 -3.11 -3.81 11.09
C ASP A 119 -2.50 -5.10 10.52
N SER A 120 -2.88 -6.28 11.03
CA SER A 120 -2.38 -7.58 10.55
C SER A 120 -3.41 -8.36 9.73
N ALA A 121 -3.04 -8.81 8.54
CA ALA A 121 -3.95 -9.60 7.70
C ALA A 121 -3.33 -10.95 7.31
N LYS A 122 -4.18 -11.89 6.86
CA LYS A 122 -3.68 -13.15 6.27
C LYS A 122 -3.00 -12.86 4.94
N THR A 123 -3.63 -12.01 4.14
CA THR A 123 -3.10 -11.54 2.87
C THR A 123 -3.68 -10.16 2.52
N ARG A 124 -3.03 -9.48 1.59
CA ARG A 124 -3.52 -8.25 0.98
C ARG A 124 -3.71 -8.51 -0.51
N TRP A 125 -4.94 -8.34 -0.96
CA TRP A 125 -5.28 -8.37 -2.36
C TRP A 125 -5.12 -6.98 -2.95
N VAL A 126 -4.25 -6.85 -3.95
CA VAL A 126 -4.07 -5.63 -4.74
C VAL A 126 -4.58 -5.91 -6.14
N HIS A 127 -5.54 -5.12 -6.59
CA HIS A 127 -6.09 -5.17 -7.93
C HIS A 127 -5.80 -3.85 -8.65
N CYS A 128 -5.09 -3.93 -9.77
CA CYS A 128 -4.94 -2.81 -10.69
C CYS A 128 -6.23 -2.72 -11.50
N SER A 129 -6.99 -1.64 -11.33
CA SER A 129 -8.26 -1.52 -12.03
C SER A 129 -8.02 -1.30 -13.52
N SER A 130 -8.63 -2.13 -14.39
CA SER A 130 -8.65 -1.90 -15.84
C SER A 130 -9.64 -0.80 -16.26
N LYS A 131 -10.26 -0.09 -15.30
CA LYS A 131 -11.19 1.03 -15.57
C LYS A 131 -10.52 2.26 -16.18
N PHE A 132 -9.20 2.25 -16.34
CA PHE A 132 -8.47 3.25 -17.10
C PHE A 132 -8.31 2.74 -18.53
N PRO A 133 -9.00 3.34 -19.53
CA PRO A 133 -8.99 2.88 -20.92
C PRO A 133 -7.59 2.96 -21.58
N GLU A 134 -6.64 3.62 -20.93
CA GLU A 134 -5.22 3.72 -21.28
C GLU A 134 -4.49 2.35 -21.38
N TYR A 135 -5.08 1.29 -20.82
CA TYR A 135 -4.53 -0.07 -20.85
C TYR A 135 -5.08 -0.97 -21.97
N TYR A 136 -5.94 -0.45 -22.85
CA TYR A 136 -6.39 -1.14 -24.06
C TYR A 136 -5.72 -0.50 -25.29
N PRO A 137 -4.91 -1.24 -26.07
CA PRO A 137 -4.31 -0.74 -27.32
C PRO A 137 -5.34 -0.52 -28.43
#